data_AF-N4WL60-F1
#
_entry.id   AF-N4WL60-F1
#
_cell.length_a   1.000
_cell.length_b   1.000
_cell.length_c   1.000
_cell.angle_alpha   90.00
_cell.angle_beta   90.00
_cell.angle_gamma   90.00
#
_symmetry.space_group_name_H-M   'P 1'
#
loop_
_entity.id
_entity.type
_entity.pdbx_description
1 polymer ?
#
loop_
_entity_poly.entity_id
_entity_poly.type
_entity_poly.pdbx_seq_one_letter_code
_entity_poly.pdbx_strand_id
1 'polypeptide(L)'
;MTEPYMINVGGRSFTTLKSTLERSPFLNAMLSNQWAGSTCYVSGMPFVDRSPLLFEHILDFLRSSVPPIFWTRTNGFDLPLYASLIHEAEYFQLEALTTWIRNEEYINTILITSSIDVIPLRECSDGKSHLGNIEQEFEPGEVSTASRSGKSTTYCKRLLLRKSRLRLPEIL
;
A
#
# COMPACT_ATOMS: atom_id res chain seq x y z
N MET A 1 -7.71 10.52 32.94
CA MET A 1 -6.56 9.72 32.48
C MET A 1 -7.13 8.58 31.67
N THR A 2 -6.67 8.38 30.43
CA THR A 2 -7.15 7.28 29.58
C THR A 2 -6.33 6.04 29.93
N GLU A 3 -6.96 5.05 30.57
CA GLU A 3 -6.27 3.82 30.97
C GLU A 3 -5.96 2.96 29.73
N PRO A 4 -4.82 2.25 29.73
CA PRO A 4 -4.49 1.31 28.67
C PRO A 4 -5.52 0.17 28.66
N TYR A 5 -6.01 -0.14 27.47
CA TYR A 5 -6.89 -1.26 27.19
C TYR A 5 -6.12 -2.33 26.42
N MET A 6 -6.25 -3.58 26.85
CA MET A 6 -5.62 -4.71 26.20
C MET A 6 -6.68 -5.56 25.48
N ILE A 7 -6.32 -6.11 24.32
CA ILE A 7 -7.17 -7.00 23.52
C ILE A 7 -6.29 -8.11 22.94
N ASN A 8 -6.82 -9.34 22.91
CA ASN A 8 -6.16 -10.47 22.28
C ASN A 8 -6.75 -10.71 20.89
N VAL A 9 -5.91 -10.68 19.85
CA VAL A 9 -6.32 -10.98 18.48
C VAL A 9 -5.48 -12.13 17.96
N GLY A 10 -6.12 -13.26 17.65
CA GLY A 10 -5.48 -14.46 17.11
C GLY A 10 -4.32 -15.00 17.98
N GLY A 11 -4.38 -14.80 19.29
CA GLY A 11 -3.36 -15.24 20.25
C GLY A 11 -2.33 -14.17 20.61
N ARG A 12 -2.29 -13.02 19.92
CA ARG A 12 -1.38 -11.91 20.23
C ARG A 12 -2.09 -10.81 21.01
N SER A 13 -1.46 -10.34 22.08
CA SER A 13 -1.96 -9.22 22.87
C SER A 13 -1.56 -7.87 22.28
N PHE A 14 -2.52 -6.96 22.17
CA PHE A 14 -2.32 -5.57 21.76
C PHE A 14 -2.73 -4.64 22.89
N THR A 15 -1.92 -3.60 23.11
CA THR A 15 -2.23 -2.55 24.09
C THR A 15 -2.52 -1.26 23.35
N THR A 16 -3.65 -0.63 23.64
CA THR A 16 -4.10 0.61 23.01
C THR A 16 -5.07 1.37 23.94
N LEU A 17 -5.73 2.42 23.46
CA LEU A 17 -6.80 3.08 24.20
C LEU A 17 -8.16 2.48 23.82
N LYS A 18 -9.08 2.42 24.78
CA LYS A 18 -10.47 2.00 24.50
C LYS A 18 -11.11 2.87 23.41
N SER A 19 -10.88 4.17 23.48
CA SER A 19 -11.38 5.15 22.49
C SER A 19 -10.84 4.89 21.07
N THR A 20 -9.68 4.26 20.92
CA THR A 20 -9.16 3.85 19.61
C THR A 20 -9.94 2.67 19.05
N LEU A 21 -10.25 1.67 19.89
CA LEU A 21 -11.02 0.50 19.49
C LEU A 21 -12.48 0.87 19.17
N GLU A 22 -13.07 1.80 19.92
CA GLU A 22 -14.45 2.28 19.72
C GLU A 22 -14.67 2.98 18.37
N ARG A 23 -13.60 3.30 17.61
CA ARG A 23 -13.70 3.80 16.24
C ARG A 23 -14.09 2.72 15.22
N SER A 24 -13.93 1.44 15.55
CA SER A 24 -14.49 0.34 14.77
C SER A 24 -15.90 0.05 15.27
N PRO A 25 -16.93 0.05 14.41
CA PRO A 25 -18.29 -0.31 14.82
C PRO A 25 -18.39 -1.70 15.44
N PHE A 26 -17.67 -2.69 14.86
CA PHE A 26 -17.60 -4.04 15.40
C PHE A 26 -17.00 -4.06 16.82
N LEU A 27 -15.83 -3.46 17.01
CA LEU A 27 -15.15 -3.45 18.31
C LEU A 27 -15.93 -2.61 19.33
N ASN A 28 -16.54 -1.50 18.92
CA ASN A 28 -17.41 -0.71 19.78
C ASN A 28 -18.60 -1.54 20.29
N ALA A 29 -19.26 -2.28 19.40
CA ALA A 29 -20.35 -3.18 19.77
C ALA A 29 -19.86 -4.26 20.75
N MET A 30 -18.71 -4.90 20.47
CA MET A 30 -18.07 -5.91 21.31
C MET A 30 -17.70 -5.43 22.71
N LEU A 31 -17.22 -4.18 22.81
CA LEU A 31 -16.80 -3.55 24.06
C LEU A 31 -17.96 -2.93 24.84
N SER A 32 -19.11 -2.79 24.19
CA SER A 32 -20.34 -2.31 24.82
C SER A 32 -21.13 -3.47 25.43
N ASN A 33 -22.06 -3.15 26.34
CA ASN A 33 -22.99 -4.13 26.91
C ASN A 33 -23.95 -4.76 25.88
N GLN A 34 -23.89 -4.33 24.61
CA GLN A 34 -24.74 -4.88 23.54
C GLN A 34 -24.49 -6.37 23.31
N TRP A 35 -23.29 -6.88 23.60
CA TRP A 35 -22.94 -8.31 23.49
C TRP A 35 -22.61 -8.94 24.84
N ALA A 36 -23.21 -8.46 25.92
CA ALA A 36 -23.02 -9.02 27.25
C ALA A 36 -23.28 -10.55 27.21
N GLY A 37 -22.22 -11.35 27.38
CA GLY A 37 -22.27 -12.82 27.36
C GLY A 37 -21.79 -13.50 26.06
N SER A 38 -21.53 -12.77 24.98
CA SER A 38 -21.03 -13.35 23.71
C SER A 38 -19.54 -13.07 23.45
N THR A 39 -18.95 -12.08 24.13
CA THR A 39 -17.52 -11.79 24.01
C THR A 39 -16.70 -12.90 24.66
N CYS A 40 -15.83 -13.54 23.87
CA CYS A 40 -14.87 -14.51 24.37
C CYS A 40 -13.74 -13.78 25.12
N TYR A 41 -13.25 -14.38 26.21
CA TYR A 41 -12.12 -13.88 26.97
C TYR A 41 -11.02 -14.94 27.06
N VAL A 42 -9.77 -14.51 26.86
CA VAL A 42 -8.57 -15.33 27.05
C VAL A 42 -7.66 -14.61 28.03
N SER A 43 -7.37 -15.25 29.16
CA SER A 43 -6.56 -14.68 30.26
C SER A 43 -7.09 -13.33 30.76
N GLY A 44 -8.42 -13.17 30.85
CA GLY A 44 -9.07 -11.93 31.30
C GLY A 44 -9.16 -10.83 30.24
N MET A 45 -8.70 -11.09 29.01
CA MET A 45 -8.73 -10.11 27.91
C MET A 45 -9.76 -10.48 26.84
N PRO A 46 -10.50 -9.52 26.26
CA PRO A 46 -11.36 -9.82 25.13
C PRO A 46 -10.56 -10.46 23.99
N PHE A 47 -11.13 -11.50 23.39
CA PHE A 47 -10.50 -12.28 22.34
C PHE A 47 -11.26 -12.15 21.02
N VAL A 48 -10.51 -11.92 19.95
CA VAL A 48 -11.00 -11.88 18.58
C VAL A 48 -10.21 -12.88 17.74
N ASP A 49 -10.91 -13.84 17.12
CA ASP A 49 -10.29 -14.91 16.33
C ASP A 49 -9.96 -14.44 14.90
N ARG A 50 -9.06 -13.46 14.78
CA ARG A 50 -8.62 -12.85 13.51
C ARG A 50 -7.11 -12.84 13.39
N SER A 51 -6.61 -12.52 12.19
CA SER A 51 -5.18 -12.45 11.91
C SER A 51 -4.51 -11.36 12.75
N PRO A 52 -3.57 -11.70 13.65
CA PRO A 52 -2.86 -10.69 14.42
C PRO A 52 -2.06 -9.76 13.50
N LEU A 53 -1.40 -10.31 12.47
CA LEU A 53 -0.52 -9.55 11.58
C LEU A 53 -1.26 -8.42 10.85
N LEU A 54 -2.43 -8.73 10.27
CA LEU A 54 -3.25 -7.72 9.60
C LEU A 54 -3.87 -6.74 10.59
N PHE A 55 -4.14 -7.17 11.83
CA PHE A 55 -4.67 -6.30 12.88
C PHE A 55 -3.73 -5.14 13.24
N GLU A 56 -2.41 -5.25 13.00
CA GLU A 56 -1.50 -4.10 13.16
C GLU A 56 -1.92 -2.94 12.25
N HIS A 57 -2.21 -3.22 10.98
CA HIS A 57 -2.65 -2.22 10.02
C HIS A 57 -4.04 -1.67 10.35
N ILE A 58 -4.94 -2.53 10.82
CA ILE A 58 -6.25 -2.11 11.33
C ILE A 58 -6.07 -1.14 12.50
N LEU A 59 -5.22 -1.48 13.46
CA LEU A 59 -5.01 -0.66 14.65
C LEU A 59 -4.35 0.68 14.31
N ASP A 60 -3.41 0.72 13.38
CA ASP A 60 -2.79 1.97 12.91
C ASP A 60 -3.78 2.85 12.14
N PHE A 61 -4.67 2.24 11.35
CA PHE A 61 -5.79 2.94 10.74
C PHE A 61 -6.75 3.52 11.79
N LEU A 62 -7.09 2.75 12.84
CA LEU A 62 -7.91 3.26 13.95
C LEU A 62 -7.23 4.39 14.73
N ARG A 63 -5.89 4.46 14.75
CA ARG A 63 -5.17 5.56 15.41
C ARG A 63 -5.14 6.84 14.56
N SER A 64 -4.86 6.69 13.27
CA SER A 64 -4.54 7.80 12.38
C SER A 64 -5.67 8.21 11.45
N SER A 65 -6.60 7.30 11.16
CA SER A 65 -7.58 7.40 10.05
C SER A 65 -6.92 7.46 8.66
N VAL A 66 -5.63 7.15 8.58
CA VAL A 66 -4.86 7.18 7.34
C VAL A 66 -4.74 5.75 6.80
N PRO A 67 -5.23 5.48 5.58
CA PRO A 67 -5.08 4.17 4.96
C PRO A 67 -3.60 3.80 4.74
N PRO A 68 -3.23 2.52 4.87
CA PRO A 68 -1.84 2.09 4.77
C PRO A 68 -1.37 2.02 3.31
N ILE A 69 -0.13 2.44 3.04
CA ILE A 69 0.48 2.32 1.71
C ILE A 69 1.53 1.20 1.70
N PHE A 70 1.17 0.06 1.13
CA PHE A 70 2.08 -1.07 0.92
C PHE A 70 2.72 -1.00 -0.46
N TRP A 71 3.73 -0.15 -0.60
CA TRP A 71 4.44 0.00 -1.86
C TRP A 71 5.95 0.08 -1.65
N THR A 72 6.68 -0.59 -2.53
CA THR A 72 8.12 -0.42 -2.67
C THR A 72 8.47 -0.15 -4.12
N ARG A 73 9.62 0.50 -4.33
CA ARG A 73 10.11 0.78 -5.68
C ARG A 73 10.39 -0.49 -6.48
N THR A 74 10.87 -1.54 -5.82
CA THR A 74 11.28 -2.79 -6.49
C THR A 74 10.10 -3.71 -6.77
N ASN A 75 9.15 -3.83 -5.84
CA ASN A 75 8.08 -4.83 -5.92
C ASN A 75 6.73 -4.21 -6.31
N GLY A 76 6.64 -2.89 -6.38
CA GLY A 76 5.37 -2.19 -6.59
C GLY A 76 4.46 -2.28 -5.37
N PHE A 77 3.15 -2.28 -5.62
CA PHE A 77 2.14 -2.44 -4.58
C PHE A 77 2.00 -3.92 -4.17
N ASP A 78 1.89 -4.17 -2.86
CA ASP A 78 1.62 -5.51 -2.33
C ASP A 78 0.12 -5.85 -2.46
N LEU A 79 -0.29 -6.22 -3.69
CA LEU A 79 -1.68 -6.56 -4.00
C LEU A 79 -2.20 -7.73 -3.14
N PRO A 80 -1.44 -8.81 -2.88
CA PRO A 80 -1.88 -9.87 -1.96
C PRO A 80 -2.16 -9.37 -0.53
N LEU A 81 -1.36 -8.42 -0.03
CA LEU A 81 -1.59 -7.82 1.28
C LEU A 81 -2.84 -6.96 1.30
N TYR A 82 -3.09 -6.14 0.28
CA TYR A 82 -4.36 -5.40 0.14
C TYR A 82 -5.57 -6.32 0.06
N ALA A 83 -5.48 -7.40 -0.72
CA ALA A 83 -6.53 -8.41 -0.85
C ALA A 83 -6.81 -9.16 0.46
N SER A 84 -5.81 -9.28 1.33
CA SER A 84 -6.00 -9.86 2.67
C SER A 84 -6.57 -8.84 3.65
N LEU A 85 -6.08 -7.59 3.61
CA LEU A 85 -6.47 -6.52 4.52
C LEU A 85 -7.93 -6.11 4.34
N ILE A 86 -8.45 -6.10 3.11
CA ILE A 86 -9.87 -5.77 2.85
C ILE A 86 -10.83 -6.67 3.64
N HIS A 87 -10.54 -7.97 3.77
CA HIS A 87 -11.37 -8.90 4.54
C HIS A 87 -11.36 -8.59 6.04
N GLU A 88 -10.22 -8.12 6.58
CA GLU A 88 -10.18 -7.64 7.97
C GLU A 88 -10.91 -6.31 8.12
N ALA A 89 -10.76 -5.37 7.17
CA ALA A 89 -11.48 -4.11 7.19
C ALA A 89 -13.02 -4.33 7.18
N GLU A 90 -13.50 -5.27 6.37
CA GLU A 90 -14.91 -5.70 6.34
C GLU A 90 -15.34 -6.31 7.68
N TYR A 91 -14.54 -7.23 8.24
CA TYR A 91 -14.84 -7.84 9.54
C TYR A 91 -14.96 -6.80 10.66
N PHE A 92 -14.01 -5.87 10.72
CA PHE A 92 -13.99 -4.78 11.71
C PHE A 92 -14.94 -3.62 11.35
N GLN A 93 -15.73 -3.75 10.27
CA GLN A 93 -16.73 -2.78 9.81
C GLN A 93 -16.14 -1.38 9.54
N LEU A 94 -14.97 -1.34 8.91
CA LEU A 94 -14.23 -0.11 8.59
C LEU A 94 -14.52 0.33 7.17
N GLU A 95 -15.72 0.89 6.94
CA GLU A 95 -16.18 1.25 5.60
C GLU A 95 -15.19 2.14 4.85
N ALA A 96 -14.65 3.18 5.49
CA ALA A 96 -13.68 4.07 4.86
C ALA A 96 -12.42 3.34 4.35
N LEU A 97 -11.90 2.37 5.11
CA LEU A 97 -10.76 1.57 4.68
C LEU A 97 -11.15 0.58 3.58
N THR A 98 -12.30 -0.08 3.72
CA THR A 98 -12.84 -1.00 2.71
C THR A 98 -13.04 -0.32 1.37
N THR A 99 -13.72 0.83 1.35
CA THR A 99 -13.94 1.63 0.13
C THR A 99 -12.61 2.08 -0.49
N TRP A 100 -11.68 2.58 0.33
CA TRP A 100 -10.37 3.03 -0.14
C TRP A 100 -9.58 1.91 -0.84
N ILE A 101 -9.59 0.68 -0.28
CA ILE A 101 -8.94 -0.49 -0.93
C ILE A 101 -9.70 -0.90 -2.19
N ARG A 102 -11.04 -0.99 -2.14
CA ARG A 102 -11.88 -1.42 -3.28
C ARG A 102 -11.77 -0.50 -4.49
N ASN A 103 -11.63 0.81 -4.24
CA ASN A 103 -11.46 1.82 -5.27
C ASN A 103 -10.00 1.94 -5.77
N GLU A 104 -9.10 1.09 -5.25
CA GLU A 104 -7.68 1.11 -5.56
C GLU A 104 -7.03 2.49 -5.33
N GLU A 105 -7.52 3.24 -4.33
CA GLU A 105 -7.10 4.62 -4.10
C GLU A 105 -5.60 4.74 -3.78
N TYR A 106 -4.98 3.66 -3.29
CA TYR A 106 -3.53 3.55 -3.11
C TYR A 106 -2.74 3.87 -4.38
N ILE A 107 -3.27 3.58 -5.57
CA ILE A 107 -2.57 3.86 -6.84
C ILE A 107 -2.32 5.37 -7.00
N ASN A 108 -3.28 6.19 -6.59
CA ASN A 108 -3.21 7.64 -6.72
C ASN A 108 -2.29 8.31 -5.68
N THR A 109 -1.90 7.56 -4.64
CA THR A 109 -1.02 8.07 -3.57
C THR A 109 0.45 8.11 -3.97
N ILE A 110 0.82 7.55 -5.13
CA ILE A 110 2.22 7.52 -5.57
C ILE A 110 2.35 8.18 -6.94
N LEU A 111 3.06 9.31 -6.96
CA LEU A 111 3.44 9.97 -8.20
C LEU A 111 4.77 9.39 -8.69
N ILE A 112 4.71 8.58 -9.75
CA ILE A 112 5.89 8.12 -10.48
C ILE A 112 6.11 9.06 -11.66
N THR A 113 7.25 9.73 -11.68
CA THR A 113 7.65 10.55 -12.83
C THR A 113 8.64 9.75 -13.69
N SER A 114 8.25 9.46 -14.92
CA SER A 114 9.11 8.84 -15.93
C SER A 114 9.32 9.80 -17.10
N SER A 115 10.54 9.86 -17.64
CA SER A 115 10.81 10.52 -18.93
C SER A 115 11.29 9.49 -19.93
N ILE A 116 10.80 9.57 -21.17
CA ILE A 116 11.31 8.76 -22.27
C ILE A 116 12.17 9.66 -23.15
N ASP A 117 13.43 9.28 -23.32
CA ASP A 117 14.32 9.92 -24.26
C ASP A 117 14.48 9.00 -25.49
N VAL A 118 14.33 9.55 -26.69
CA VAL A 118 14.63 8.84 -27.94
C VAL A 118 16.02 9.26 -28.37
N ILE A 119 16.96 8.31 -28.38
CA ILE A 119 18.36 8.57 -28.73
C ILE A 119 18.77 7.77 -29.97
N PRO A 120 19.60 8.34 -30.87
CA PRO A 120 20.20 7.58 -31.97
C PRO A 120 21.00 6.39 -31.45
N LEU A 121 20.94 5.24 -32.12
CA LEU A 121 21.65 4.02 -31.66
C LEU A 121 23.15 4.19 -31.47
N ARG A 122 23.78 5.06 -32.26
CA ARG A 122 25.20 5.43 -32.14
C ARG A 122 25.57 6.11 -30.81
N GLU A 123 24.60 6.66 -30.10
CA GLU A 123 24.76 7.34 -28.80
C GLU A 123 24.36 6.44 -27.63
N CYS A 124 23.86 5.22 -27.89
CA CYS A 124 23.68 4.19 -26.86
C CYS A 124 25.05 3.64 -26.46
N SER A 125 25.59 4.07 -25.33
CA SER A 125 26.76 3.43 -24.73
C SER A 125 26.38 2.09 -24.09
N ASP A 126 27.12 1.02 -24.36
CA ASP A 126 26.98 -0.35 -23.81
C ASP A 126 27.13 -0.48 -22.27
N GLY A 127 27.30 0.63 -21.55
CA GLY A 127 27.57 0.62 -20.12
C GLY A 127 26.33 0.91 -19.28
N LYS A 128 26.00 -0.01 -18.35
CA LYS A 128 25.18 0.30 -17.17
C LYS A 128 25.83 1.46 -16.41
N SER A 129 25.29 2.67 -16.55
CA SER A 129 25.74 3.82 -15.76
C SER A 129 24.82 4.00 -14.56
N HIS A 130 25.29 3.62 -13.38
CA HIS A 130 24.64 4.01 -12.12
C HIS A 130 24.98 5.48 -11.85
N LEU A 131 24.07 6.38 -12.19
CA LEU A 131 24.18 7.80 -11.84
C LEU A 131 23.02 8.18 -10.89
N GLY A 132 23.25 7.99 -9.58
CA GLY A 132 22.28 8.36 -8.54
C GLY A 132 20.95 7.60 -8.63
N ASN A 133 19.93 8.07 -7.90
CA ASN A 133 18.60 7.44 -7.69
C ASN A 133 17.75 7.15 -8.96
N ILE A 134 18.36 7.16 -10.14
CA ILE A 134 17.78 6.90 -11.45
C ILE A 134 18.09 5.44 -11.80
N GLU A 135 17.05 4.63 -11.94
CA GLU A 135 17.18 3.29 -12.52
C GLU A 135 16.85 3.40 -14.01
N GLN A 136 17.65 2.71 -14.82
CA GLN A 136 17.63 2.80 -16.28
C GLN A 136 17.20 1.43 -16.81
N GLU A 137 16.04 1.37 -17.45
CA GLU A 137 15.58 0.19 -18.18
C GLU A 137 15.63 0.50 -19.69
N PHE A 138 16.28 -0.40 -20.43
CA PHE A 138 16.39 -0.34 -21.89
C PHE A 138 15.46 -1.41 -22.47
N GLU A 139 14.50 -0.98 -23.29
CA GLU A 139 13.74 -1.87 -24.16
C GLU A 139 14.20 -1.63 -25.60
N PRO A 140 14.95 -2.56 -26.23
CA PRO A 140 15.37 -2.42 -27.61
C PRO A 140 14.16 -2.62 -28.54
N GLY A 141 13.50 -1.52 -28.90
CA GLY A 141 12.51 -1.51 -29.97
C GLY A 141 13.16 -1.21 -31.31
N GLU A 142 13.23 -2.19 -32.22
CA GLU A 142 13.58 -1.93 -33.62
C GLU A 142 12.41 -1.22 -34.32
N VAL A 143 12.58 0.07 -34.65
CA VAL A 143 11.67 0.77 -35.56
C VAL A 143 12.41 1.05 -36.86
N SER A 144 12.21 0.16 -37.83
CA SER A 144 12.74 0.29 -39.18
C SER A 144 11.87 1.25 -40.00
N THR A 145 12.19 2.56 -40.02
CA THR A 145 11.59 3.47 -41.01
C THR A 145 12.44 3.46 -42.28
N ALA A 146 12.00 2.73 -43.30
CA ALA A 146 12.63 2.72 -44.61
C ALA A 146 12.44 4.09 -45.30
N SER A 147 13.53 4.85 -45.49
CA SER A 147 13.53 6.06 -46.33
C SER A 147 14.23 5.78 -47.66
N ARG A 148 13.70 6.36 -48.76
CA ARG A 148 14.07 6.11 -50.17
C ARG A 148 15.49 6.54 -50.58
N SER A 149 16.38 6.85 -49.65
CA SER A 149 17.81 7.04 -49.89
C SER A 149 18.58 6.33 -48.78
N GLY A 150 19.45 5.38 -49.12
CA GLY A 150 20.04 4.36 -48.24
C GLY A 150 20.83 4.83 -47.01
N LYS A 151 20.18 5.47 -46.04
CA LYS A 151 20.66 5.66 -44.67
C LYS A 151 19.56 5.23 -43.70
N SER A 152 19.63 3.97 -43.27
CA SER A 152 18.82 3.49 -42.16
C SER A 152 19.36 4.11 -40.88
N THR A 153 18.60 5.02 -40.26
CA THR A 153 18.95 5.56 -38.94
C THR A 153 18.10 4.83 -37.91
N THR A 154 18.73 3.95 -37.15
CA THR A 154 18.05 3.17 -36.12
C THR A 154 18.09 3.95 -34.80
N TYR A 155 16.98 3.95 -34.05
CA TYR A 155 16.82 4.68 -32.79
C TYR A 155 16.51 3.71 -31.65
N CYS A 156 16.87 4.08 -30.43
CA CYS A 156 16.42 3.40 -29.21
C CYS A 156 15.49 4.30 -28.39
N LYS A 157 14.52 3.69 -27.70
CA LYS A 157 13.74 4.35 -26.66
C LYS A 157 14.38 4.04 -25.31
N ARG A 158 14.69 5.07 -24.54
CA ARG A 158 15.26 4.97 -23.20
C ARG A 158 14.22 5.44 -22.19
N LEU A 159 13.80 4.58 -21.26
CA LEU A 159 12.94 4.96 -20.14
C LEU A 159 13.82 5.37 -18.96
N LEU A 160 13.64 6.59 -18.46
CA LEU A 160 14.28 7.11 -17.27
C LEU A 160 13.24 7.30 -16.17
N LEU A 161 13.29 6.46 -15.14
CA LEU A 161 12.47 6.64 -13.94
C LEU A 161 13.10 7.76 -13.09
N ARG A 162 12.49 8.94 -13.09
CA ARG A 162 13.10 10.17 -12.59
C ARG A 162 12.88 10.43 -11.10
N LYS A 163 11.86 9.85 -10.46
CA LYS A 163 11.63 9.78 -8.99
C LYS A 163 10.20 9.31 -8.71
N SER A 164 9.99 8.56 -7.62
CA SER A 164 8.68 8.38 -6.99
C SER A 164 8.51 9.39 -5.83
N ARG A 165 7.31 9.95 -5.69
CA ARG A 165 6.92 10.80 -4.54
C ARG A 165 5.60 10.32 -3.97
N LEU A 166 5.52 10.25 -2.64
CA LEU A 166 4.26 10.00 -1.93
C LEU A 166 3.40 11.28 -1.97
N ARG A 167 2.15 11.12 -2.38
CA ARG A 167 1.05 12.06 -2.18
C ARG A 167 0.28 11.57 -0.97
N LEU A 168 0.41 12.30 0.14
CA LEU A 168 -0.38 11.99 1.32
C LEU A 168 -1.85 12.26 0.99
N PRO A 169 -2.78 11.35 1.34
CA PRO A 169 -4.20 11.62 1.19
C PRO A 169 -4.57 12.88 2.00
N GLU A 170 -5.42 13.74 1.42
CA GLU A 170 -6.04 14.81 2.18
C GLU A 170 -6.88 14.16 3.29
N ILE A 171 -6.68 14.59 4.53
CA ILE A 171 -7.29 13.99 5.71
C ILE A 171 -8.83 14.08 5.56
N LEU A 172 -9.50 12.93 5.54
CA LEU A 172 -10.96 12.79 5.49
C LEU A 172 -11.62 13.33 6.76
#